data_AF-A0A957SDY7-F1
#
_entry.id   AF-A0A957SDY7-F1
#
_cell.length_a   1.000
_cell.length_b   1.000
_cell.length_c   1.000
_cell.angle_alpha   90.00
_cell.angle_beta   90.00
_cell.angle_gamma   90.00
#
_symmetry.space_group_name_H-M   'P 1'
#
loop_
_entity.id
_entity.type
_entity.pdbx_description
1 polymer ?
#
loop_
_entity_poly.entity_id
_entity_poly.type
_entity_poly.pdbx_seq_one_letter_code
_entity_poly.pdbx_strand_id
1 'polypeptide(L)'
;GQTLQYARRIDLRQMTPRGELASTGYALAKPGEPNAAFLVYLPAGGSVTVNLGGASNSFAVEWFHPASGQTVNGGSVNGGGEQLFTSPFNSSSSLDADVVLYLHQ
;
A
#
# COMPACT_ATOMS: atom_id res chain seq x y z
N GLY A 1 5.07 -16.49 -9.56
CA GLY A 1 3.99 -15.73 -8.91
C GLY A 1 4.21 -14.26 -9.12
N GLN A 2 3.18 -13.53 -9.58
CA GLN A 2 3.23 -12.08 -9.83
C GLN A 2 3.62 -11.29 -8.58
N THR A 3 3.25 -11.75 -7.39
CA THR A 3 3.67 -11.20 -6.09
C THR A 3 5.20 -11.15 -5.93
N LEU A 4 5.91 -12.19 -6.39
CA LEU A 4 7.39 -12.25 -6.33
C LEU A 4 8.04 -11.31 -7.37
N GLN A 5 7.38 -11.06 -8.50
CA GLN A 5 7.86 -10.09 -9.50
C GLN A 5 7.65 -8.65 -9.04
N TYR A 6 6.49 -8.36 -8.43
CA TYR A 6 6.20 -7.05 -7.85
C TYR A 6 7.13 -6.74 -6.68
N ALA A 7 7.36 -7.72 -5.82
CA ALA A 7 8.37 -7.69 -4.75
C ALA A 7 9.81 -7.44 -5.24
N ARG A 8 10.12 -7.74 -6.50
CA ARG A 8 11.42 -7.42 -7.11
C ARG A 8 11.47 -6.05 -7.78
N ARG A 9 10.32 -5.54 -8.26
CA ARG A 9 10.21 -4.19 -8.86
C ARG A 9 10.25 -3.11 -7.78
N ILE A 10 9.58 -3.35 -6.67
CA ILE A 10 9.66 -2.50 -5.50
C ILE A 10 10.95 -2.88 -4.80
N ASP A 11 11.79 -1.90 -4.51
CA ASP A 11 13.08 -2.07 -3.84
C ASP A 11 12.85 -2.46 -2.36
N LEU A 12 12.25 -3.64 -2.15
CA LEU A 12 11.86 -4.20 -0.85
C LEU A 12 13.06 -4.31 0.09
N ARG A 13 14.28 -4.36 -0.47
CA ARG A 13 15.52 -4.37 0.29
C ARG A 13 15.71 -3.14 1.16
N GLN A 14 15.07 -2.02 0.82
CA GLN A 14 15.12 -0.79 1.61
C GLN A 14 13.82 -0.51 2.38
N MET A 15 12.83 -1.41 2.30
CA MET A 15 11.59 -1.26 3.05
C MET A 15 11.64 -2.08 4.33
N THR A 16 11.28 -1.45 5.44
CA THR A 16 11.21 -2.11 6.74
C THR A 16 9.78 -2.61 6.96
N PRO A 17 9.59 -3.92 7.25
CA PRO A 17 8.28 -4.43 7.59
C PRO A 17 7.79 -3.78 8.89
N ARG A 18 6.63 -3.14 8.80
CA ARG A 18 5.96 -2.43 9.89
C ARG A 18 4.49 -2.79 9.89
N GLY A 19 4.21 -4.06 10.19
CA GLY A 19 2.84 -4.58 10.24
C GLY A 19 1.92 -3.80 11.19
N GLU A 20 2.49 -3.18 12.22
CA GLU A 20 1.80 -2.29 13.16
C GLU A 20 1.24 -1.00 12.53
N LEU A 21 1.70 -0.60 11.34
CA LEU A 21 1.19 0.58 10.64
C LEU A 21 -0.11 0.30 9.87
N ALA A 22 -0.48 -0.96 9.65
CA ALA A 22 -1.71 -1.29 8.92
C ALA A 22 -2.57 -2.29 9.69
N SER A 23 -3.89 -2.08 9.67
CA SER A 23 -4.83 -3.00 10.33
C SER A 23 -4.78 -4.44 9.80
N THR A 24 -4.27 -4.65 8.58
CA THR A 24 -4.10 -5.98 7.99
C THR A 24 -2.87 -6.73 8.54
N GLY A 25 -1.95 -6.04 9.21
CA GLY A 25 -0.68 -6.60 9.67
C GLY A 25 0.40 -6.75 8.58
N TYR A 26 0.07 -6.45 7.32
CA TYR A 26 0.97 -6.54 6.18
C TYR A 26 1.30 -5.16 5.61
N ALA A 27 2.18 -4.44 6.30
CA ALA A 27 2.68 -3.15 5.87
C ALA A 27 4.21 -3.12 5.85
N LEU A 28 4.74 -2.42 4.86
CA LEU A 28 6.14 -2.14 4.66
C LEU A 28 6.28 -0.62 4.55
N ALA A 29 7.22 -0.05 5.28
CA ALA A 29 7.49 1.38 5.22
C ALA A 29 8.98 1.60 4.95
N LYS A 30 9.27 2.50 4.03
CA LYS A 30 10.61 3.07 3.86
C LYS A 30 10.64 4.41 4.60
N PRO A 31 11.17 4.47 5.83
CA PRO A 31 11.42 5.72 6.50
C PRO A 31 12.63 6.42 5.85
N GLY A 32 12.49 7.70 5.53
CA GLY A 32 13.61 8.52 5.04
C GLY A 32 13.15 9.55 4.02
N GLU A 33 13.17 10.82 4.40
CA GLU A 33 13.03 11.92 3.45
C GLU A 33 14.24 11.97 2.51
N PRO A 34 14.05 12.35 1.23
CA PRO A 34 12.78 12.74 0.59
C PRO A 34 11.99 11.55 0.00
N ASN A 35 12.45 10.31 0.19
CA ASN A 35 11.92 9.13 -0.51
C ASN A 35 11.09 8.23 0.42
N ALA A 36 10.22 8.82 1.25
CA ALA A 36 9.35 8.02 2.10
C ALA A 36 8.31 7.30 1.24
N ALA A 37 8.10 6.02 1.52
CA ALA A 37 7.10 5.23 0.82
C ALA A 37 6.51 4.20 1.77
N PHE A 38 5.22 3.90 1.60
CA PHE A 38 4.51 2.87 2.33
C PHE A 38 3.86 1.92 1.34
N LEU A 39 3.97 0.63 1.62
CA LEU A 39 3.34 -0.42 0.84
C LEU A 39 2.55 -1.28 1.79
N VAL A 40 1.26 -1.43 1.53
CA VAL A 40 0.35 -2.22 2.33
C VAL A 40 -0.28 -3.27 1.44
N TYR A 41 -0.21 -4.53 1.87
CA TYR A 41 -0.81 -5.64 1.15
C TYR A 41 -2.13 -6.04 1.82
N LEU A 42 -3.18 -6.16 1.02
CA LEU A 42 -4.51 -6.52 1.46
C LEU A 42 -4.92 -7.80 0.72
N PRO A 43 -4.67 -9.00 1.29
CA PRO A 43 -5.00 -10.26 0.62
C PRO A 43 -6.51 -10.47 0.43
N ALA A 44 -7.34 -9.84 1.26
CA ALA A 44 -8.80 -9.90 1.19
C ALA A 44 -9.42 -8.63 0.57
N GLY A 45 -8.60 -7.66 0.17
CA GLY A 45 -9.07 -6.40 -0.39
C GLY A 45 -9.86 -5.56 0.60
N GLY A 46 -10.76 -4.74 0.08
CA GLY A 46 -11.63 -3.89 0.89
C GLY A 46 -10.93 -2.64 1.40
N SER A 47 -11.06 -2.36 2.70
CA SER A 47 -10.51 -1.17 3.34
C SER A 47 -9.39 -1.49 4.32
N VAL A 48 -8.42 -0.58 4.41
CA VAL A 48 -7.31 -0.66 5.37
C VAL A 48 -7.06 0.71 5.98
N THR A 49 -6.81 0.73 7.29
CA THR A 49 -6.29 1.91 7.96
C THR A 49 -4.78 1.84 7.94
N VAL A 50 -4.13 2.92 7.49
CA VAL A 50 -2.67 3.06 7.49
C VAL A 50 -2.29 4.23 8.38
N ASN A 51 -1.39 3.99 9.32
CA ASN A 51 -0.85 5.02 10.19
C ASN A 51 0.31 5.75 9.51
N LEU A 52 0.05 6.96 9.05
CA LEU A 52 1.03 7.87 8.46
C LEU A 52 1.54 8.90 9.48
N GLY A 53 1.37 8.66 10.78
CA GLY A 53 1.81 9.58 11.85
C GLY A 53 3.32 9.83 11.85
N GLY A 54 4.11 8.91 11.28
CA GLY A 54 5.57 9.04 11.14
C GLY A 54 6.03 9.94 9.99
N ALA A 55 5.12 10.45 9.14
CA ALA A 55 5.47 11.31 8.02
C ALA A 55 4.47 12.45 7.87
N SER A 56 4.96 13.69 7.78
CA SER A 56 4.11 14.89 7.67
C SER A 56 3.82 15.29 6.22
N ASN A 57 4.46 14.62 5.26
CA ASN A 57 4.40 14.97 3.84
C ASN A 57 3.15 14.40 3.16
N SER A 58 2.86 14.93 1.97
CA SER A 58 1.82 14.38 1.08
C SER A 58 2.34 13.17 0.32
N PHE A 59 1.51 12.14 0.19
CA PHE A 59 1.78 10.90 -0.53
C PHE A 59 0.78 10.72 -1.66
N ALA A 60 1.27 10.38 -2.85
CA ALA A 60 0.46 9.84 -3.93
C ALA A 60 -0.01 8.43 -3.58
N VAL A 61 -1.31 8.20 -3.74
CA VAL A 61 -1.99 6.94 -3.48
C VAL A 61 -2.11 6.17 -4.78
N GLU A 62 -1.63 4.94 -4.78
CA GLU A 62 -1.70 4.05 -5.93
C GLU A 62 -2.18 2.66 -5.48
N TRP A 63 -3.16 2.13 -6.19
CA TRP A 63 -3.70 0.80 -5.98
C TRP A 63 -3.23 -0.11 -7.10
N PHE A 64 -2.64 -1.24 -6.75
CA PHE A 64 -2.15 -2.23 -7.71
C PHE A 64 -2.83 -3.57 -7.47
N HIS A 65 -3.39 -4.16 -8.52
CA HIS A 65 -4.00 -5.49 -8.50
C HIS A 65 -2.99 -6.50 -9.06
N PRO A 66 -2.31 -7.30 -8.22
CA PRO A 66 -1.28 -8.25 -8.65
C PRO A 66 -1.77 -9.35 -9.60
N ALA A 67 -3.04 -9.76 -9.51
CA ALA A 67 -3.60 -10.77 -10.41
C ALA A 67 -3.74 -10.26 -11.85
N SER A 68 -4.33 -9.06 -12.04
CA SER A 68 -4.51 -8.47 -13.38
C SER A 68 -3.34 -7.57 -13.83
N GLY A 69 -2.46 -7.17 -12.91
CA GLY A 69 -1.41 -6.19 -13.16
C GLY A 69 -1.91 -4.76 -13.33
N GLN A 70 -3.19 -4.48 -13.03
CA GLN A 70 -3.77 -3.15 -13.17
C GLN A 70 -3.36 -2.23 -12.03
N THR A 71 -3.12 -0.97 -12.39
CA THR A 71 -2.82 0.10 -11.43
C THR A 71 -3.89 1.19 -11.53
N VAL A 72 -4.41 1.66 -10.40
CA VAL A 72 -5.40 2.72 -10.29
C VAL A 72 -4.88 3.79 -9.33
N ASN A 73 -4.89 5.04 -9.76
CA ASN A 73 -4.52 6.15 -8.88
C ASN A 73 -5.66 6.45 -7.90
N GLY A 74 -5.33 6.46 -6.60
CA GLY A 74 -6.26 6.76 -5.50
C GLY A 74 -6.23 8.23 -5.05
N GLY A 75 -5.54 9.10 -5.79
CA GLY A 75 -5.36 10.51 -5.46
C GLY A 75 -4.12 10.77 -4.61
N SER A 76 -4.18 11.78 -3.75
CA SER A 76 -3.12 12.18 -2.85
C SER A 76 -3.65 12.32 -1.43
N VAL A 77 -2.85 11.92 -0.45
CA VAL A 77 -3.20 11.95 0.96
C VAL A 77 -2.11 12.64 1.76
N ASN A 78 -2.50 13.47 2.72
CA ASN A 78 -1.54 14.06 3.64
C ASN A 78 -1.22 13.06 4.75
N GLY A 79 0.06 12.91 5.06
CA GLY A 79 0.49 12.18 6.25
C GLY A 79 0.15 12.94 7.55
N GLY A 80 0.64 12.42 8.67
CA GLY A 80 0.47 13.02 9.99
C GLY A 80 -0.60 12.37 10.86
N GLY A 81 -1.18 11.25 10.42
CA GLY A 81 -2.16 10.49 11.21
C GLY A 81 -2.60 9.20 10.54
N GLU A 82 -3.61 8.57 11.12
CA GLU A 82 -4.25 7.39 10.52
C GLU A 82 -5.16 7.82 9.37
N GLN A 83 -5.05 7.12 8.25
CA GLN A 83 -5.83 7.36 7.05
C GLN A 83 -6.49 6.05 6.60
N LEU A 84 -7.78 6.12 6.29
CA LEU A 84 -8.56 4.99 5.79
C LEU A 84 -8.51 4.98 4.26
N PHE A 85 -8.05 3.87 3.70
CA PHE A 85 -7.98 3.65 2.26
C PHE A 85 -8.92 2.52 1.88
N THR A 86 -9.78 2.77 0.90
CA THR A 86 -10.70 1.77 0.35
C THR A 86 -10.28 1.42 -1.07
N SER A 87 -10.07 0.13 -1.31
CA SER A 87 -9.69 -0.39 -2.62
C SER A 87 -10.76 -0.05 -3.67
N PRO A 88 -10.37 0.50 -4.84
CA PRO A 88 -11.29 0.73 -5.96
C PRO A 88 -11.59 -0.56 -6.73
N PHE A 89 -10.87 -1.64 -6.45
CA PHE A 89 -11.13 -2.95 -7.06
C PHE A 89 -12.28 -3.61 -6.31
N ASN A 90 -13.48 -3.53 -6.90
CA ASN A 90 -14.68 -4.18 -6.37
C ASN A 90 -14.57 -5.68 -6.61
N SER A 91 -13.99 -6.43 -5.68
CA SER A 91 -13.93 -7.88 -5.80
C SER A 91 -15.30 -8.47 -5.48
N SER A 92 -16.13 -8.73 -6.49
CA SER A 92 -17.34 -9.55 -6.32
C SER A 92 -17.01 -11.02 -6.05
N SER A 93 -15.73 -11.41 -6.04
CA SER A 93 -15.26 -12.78 -5.88
C SER A 93 -13.95 -12.81 -5.10
N SER A 94 -13.83 -13.70 -4.12
CA SER A 94 -12.67 -13.82 -3.21
C SER A 94 -11.36 -14.22 -3.89
N LEU A 95 -11.39 -14.56 -5.18
CA LEU A 95 -10.21 -14.97 -5.97
C LEU A 95 -9.45 -13.77 -6.58
N ASP A 96 -10.07 -12.59 -6.62
CA ASP A 96 -9.50 -11.33 -7.14
C ASP A 96 -9.55 -10.23 -6.06
N ALA A 97 -9.40 -10.65 -4.81
CA ALA A 97 -9.51 -9.74 -3.67
C ALA A 97 -8.16 -9.15 -3.27
N ASP A 98 -7.03 -9.75 -3.69
CA ASP A 98 -5.72 -9.28 -3.27
C ASP A 98 -5.35 -7.98 -3.98
N VAL A 99 -5.07 -6.94 -3.20
CA VAL A 99 -4.65 -5.64 -3.70
C VAL A 99 -3.44 -5.14 -2.92
N VAL A 100 -2.62 -4.34 -3.58
CA VAL A 100 -1.50 -3.63 -2.98
C VAL A 100 -1.83 -2.15 -2.99
N LEU A 101 -1.80 -1.53 -1.82
CA LEU A 101 -1.81 -0.08 -1.66
C LEU A 101 -0.35 0.39 -1.61
N TYR A 102 0.01 1.30 -2.50
CA TYR A 102 1.33 1.91 -2.58
C TYR A 102 1.18 3.43 -2.39
N LEU A 103 1.86 3.95 -1.37
CA LEU A 103 1.93 5.35 -1.02
C LEU A 103 3.37 5.81 -1.25
N HIS A 104 3.57 6.79 -2.12
CA HIS A 104 4.90 7.32 -2.41
C HIS A 104 4.86 8.84 -2.53
N GLN A 105 5.98 9.49 -2.26
CA GLN A 105 6.15 10.92 -2.50
C GLN A 105 6.56 11.19 -3.95
#